data_AF-A0A523MB06-F1
#
_entry.id   AF-A0A523MB06-F1
#
_cell.length_a   1.000
_cell.length_b   1.000
_cell.length_c   1.000
_cell.angle_alpha   90.00
_cell.angle_beta   90.00
_cell.angle_gamma   90.00
#
_symmetry.space_group_name_H-M   'P 1'
#
loop_
_entity.id
_entity.type
_entity.pdbx_description
1 polymer ?
#
loop_
_entity_poly.entity_id
_entity_poly.type
_entity_poly.pdbx_seq_one_letter_code
_entity_poly.pdbx_strand_id
1 'polypeptide(L)'
;MSEANYAERLQPVIDEITRRARVADAFIDKDLYRVYFATLWANLVMNPADSGLTEADLEPIHHYLNRNALAPVLGPGQSITECFRFINSKAGEQAMDRCQLGQTHRDLLTYFCSMILDPEGHRKWADQHREDLDF
;
A
#
# COMPACT_ATOMS: atom_id res chain seq x y z
N MET A 1 -16.12 -12.12 -2.67
CA MET A 1 -17.15 -11.21 -3.22
C MET A 1 -16.99 -11.04 -4.74
N SER A 2 -17.85 -10.28 -5.45
CA SER A 2 -17.69 -9.98 -6.88
C SER A 2 -16.83 -8.73 -7.11
N GLU A 3 -16.25 -8.57 -8.31
CA GLU A 3 -15.45 -7.38 -8.68
C GLU A 3 -16.25 -6.07 -8.56
N ALA A 4 -17.55 -6.11 -8.87
CA ALA A 4 -18.45 -4.97 -8.74
C ALA A 4 -18.58 -4.49 -7.28
N ASN A 5 -18.56 -5.41 -6.31
CA ASN A 5 -18.64 -5.07 -4.89
C ASN A 5 -17.34 -4.40 -4.39
N TYR A 6 -16.18 -4.78 -4.94
CA TYR A 6 -14.91 -4.10 -4.61
C TYR A 6 -14.89 -2.69 -5.18
N ALA A 7 -15.38 -2.51 -6.41
CA ALA A 7 -15.46 -1.18 -7.03
C ALA A 7 -16.33 -0.22 -6.20
N GLU A 8 -17.51 -0.65 -5.77
CA GLU A 8 -18.41 0.19 -4.96
C GLU A 8 -17.73 0.68 -3.66
N ARG A 9 -16.94 -0.18 -3.01
CA ARG A 9 -16.28 0.14 -1.74
C ARG A 9 -14.98 0.94 -1.91
N LEU A 10 -14.16 0.58 -2.90
CA LEU A 10 -12.80 1.09 -3.03
C LEU A 10 -12.72 2.30 -3.95
N GLN A 11 -13.64 2.45 -4.92
CA GLN A 11 -13.61 3.58 -5.84
C GLN A 11 -13.63 4.95 -5.14
N PRO A 12 -14.46 5.19 -4.09
CA PRO A 12 -14.42 6.46 -3.37
C PRO A 12 -13.04 6.75 -2.76
N VAL A 13 -12.35 5.72 -2.27
CA VAL A 13 -11.01 5.84 -1.69
C VAL A 13 -9.96 6.10 -2.79
N ILE A 14 -10.06 5.40 -3.91
CA ILE A 14 -9.21 5.59 -5.10
C ILE A 14 -9.36 7.01 -5.64
N ASP A 15 -10.59 7.50 -5.75
CA ASP A 15 -10.89 8.84 -6.22
C ASP A 15 -10.31 9.90 -5.28
N GLU A 16 -10.43 9.71 -3.97
CA GLU A 16 -9.85 10.61 -2.97
C GLU A 16 -8.31 10.61 -3.02
N ILE A 17 -7.68 9.44 -3.14
CA ILE A 17 -6.22 9.33 -3.32
C ILE A 17 -5.79 10.05 -4.60
N THR A 18 -6.49 9.82 -5.71
CA THR A 18 -6.21 10.46 -7.00
C THR A 18 -6.37 11.98 -6.91
N ARG A 19 -7.40 12.45 -6.21
CA ARG A 19 -7.65 13.87 -5.99
C ARG A 19 -6.54 14.50 -5.16
N ARG A 20 -6.10 13.85 -4.08
CA ARG A 20 -4.99 14.34 -3.24
C ARG A 20 -3.64 14.33 -3.94
N ALA A 21 -3.42 13.36 -4.82
CA ALA A 21 -2.20 13.27 -5.61
C ALA A 21 -2.18 14.25 -6.81
N ARG A 22 -3.28 14.97 -7.09
CA ARG A 22 -3.35 15.90 -8.22
C ARG A 22 -2.60 17.19 -7.91
N VAL A 23 -1.69 17.59 -8.81
CA VAL A 23 -0.86 18.80 -8.67
C VAL A 23 -1.44 19.97 -9.46
N ALA A 24 -1.86 19.73 -10.71
CA ALA A 24 -2.48 20.72 -11.59
C ALA A 24 -3.24 20.02 -12.71
N ASP A 25 -4.44 20.49 -13.06
CA ASP A 25 -5.29 19.91 -14.11
C ASP A 25 -5.27 18.37 -14.07
N ALA A 26 -4.77 17.69 -15.09
CA ALA A 26 -4.68 16.23 -15.19
C ALA A 26 -3.38 15.61 -14.62
N PHE A 27 -2.45 16.41 -14.12
CA PHE A 27 -1.16 15.93 -13.61
C PHE A 27 -1.28 15.37 -12.19
N ILE A 28 -0.78 14.14 -12.04
CA ILE A 28 -0.74 13.40 -10.77
C ILE A 28 0.71 13.28 -10.30
N ASP A 29 0.97 13.65 -9.05
CA ASP A 29 2.19 13.31 -8.33
C ASP A 29 2.21 11.81 -8.08
N LYS A 30 3.03 11.11 -8.88
CA LYS A 30 3.13 9.65 -8.85
C LYS A 30 3.84 9.14 -7.59
N ASP A 31 4.64 9.97 -6.92
CA ASP A 31 5.31 9.57 -5.68
C ASP A 31 4.30 9.59 -4.54
N LEU A 32 3.52 10.67 -4.43
CA LEU A 32 2.44 10.79 -3.45
C LEU A 32 1.38 9.69 -3.66
N TYR A 33 1.06 9.39 -4.91
CA TYR A 33 0.14 8.30 -5.27
C TYR A 33 0.65 6.93 -4.77
N ARG A 34 1.94 6.62 -4.96
CA ARG A 34 2.55 5.37 -4.46
C ARG A 34 2.52 5.28 -2.94
N VAL A 35 2.82 6.38 -2.24
CA VAL A 35 2.77 6.43 -0.77
C VAL A 35 1.35 6.12 -0.29
N TYR A 36 0.34 6.78 -0.85
CA TYR A 36 -1.05 6.52 -0.45
C TYR A 36 -1.53 5.11 -0.73
N PHE A 37 -1.16 4.50 -1.87
CA PHE A 37 -1.54 3.11 -2.15
C PHE A 37 -0.80 2.10 -1.27
N ALA A 38 0.46 2.35 -0.92
CA ALA A 38 1.18 1.53 0.06
C ALA A 38 0.49 1.60 1.43
N THR A 39 0.09 2.80 1.87
CA THR A 39 -0.66 3.00 3.11
C THR A 39 -2.03 2.31 3.09
N LEU A 40 -2.80 2.48 2.00
CA LEU A 40 -4.09 1.83 1.84
C LEU A 40 -3.95 0.31 1.97
N TRP A 41 -2.98 -0.27 1.26
CA TRP A 41 -2.75 -1.71 1.29
C TRP A 41 -2.34 -2.20 2.68
N ALA A 42 -1.40 -1.50 3.34
CA ALA A 42 -0.99 -1.85 4.70
C ALA A 42 -2.17 -1.87 5.66
N ASN A 43 -3.05 -0.87 5.60
CA ASN A 43 -4.24 -0.81 6.46
C ASN A 43 -5.23 -1.95 6.17
N LEU A 44 -5.47 -2.26 4.89
CA LEU A 44 -6.38 -3.34 4.49
C LEU A 44 -5.88 -4.72 4.96
N VAL A 45 -4.56 -4.96 4.89
CA VAL A 45 -3.97 -6.22 5.35
C VAL A 45 -3.96 -6.30 6.88
N MET A 46 -3.68 -5.19 7.57
CA MET A 46 -3.65 -5.14 9.04
C MET A 46 -5.01 -5.43 9.66
N ASN A 47 -6.09 -4.87 9.11
CA ASN A 47 -7.43 -5.09 9.63
C ASN A 47 -8.49 -5.05 8.52
N PRO A 48 -8.68 -6.15 7.77
CA PRO A 48 -9.67 -6.20 6.70
C PRO A 48 -11.11 -6.01 7.23
N ALA A 49 -11.37 -6.41 8.49
CA ALA A 49 -12.69 -6.33 9.10
C ALA A 49 -13.19 -4.89 9.28
N ASP A 50 -12.31 -3.91 9.49
CA ASP A 50 -12.67 -2.48 9.58
C ASP A 50 -13.31 -1.96 8.28
N SER A 51 -13.01 -2.60 7.16
CA SER A 51 -13.60 -2.32 5.85
C SER A 51 -14.73 -3.29 5.48
N GLY A 52 -15.16 -4.14 6.41
CA GLY A 52 -16.13 -5.21 6.19
C GLY A 52 -15.65 -6.26 5.19
N LEU A 53 -14.34 -6.52 5.17
CA LEU A 53 -13.68 -7.50 4.31
C LEU A 53 -13.17 -8.69 5.14
N THR A 54 -12.85 -9.76 4.45
CA THR A 54 -12.16 -10.92 5.02
C THR A 54 -10.78 -11.08 4.39
N GLU A 55 -9.91 -11.90 5.00
CA GLU A 55 -8.61 -12.23 4.42
C GLU A 55 -8.73 -12.83 3.00
N ALA A 56 -9.79 -13.61 2.74
CA ALA A 56 -10.06 -14.21 1.43
C ALA A 56 -10.38 -13.17 0.34
N ASP A 57 -10.73 -11.93 0.73
CA ASP A 57 -10.97 -10.84 -0.21
C ASP A 57 -9.68 -10.06 -0.55
N LEU A 58 -8.58 -10.25 0.19
CA LEU A 58 -7.34 -9.48 0.01
C LEU A 58 -6.69 -9.71 -1.36
N GLU A 59 -6.52 -10.96 -1.78
CA GLU A 59 -5.92 -11.27 -3.09
C GLU A 59 -6.77 -10.72 -4.27
N PRO A 60 -8.09 -10.93 -4.31
CA PRO A 60 -8.95 -10.27 -5.31
C PRO A 60 -8.82 -8.73 -5.32
N ILE A 61 -8.76 -8.11 -4.14
CA ILE A 61 -8.60 -6.65 -4.02
C ILE A 61 -7.23 -6.21 -4.50
N HIS A 62 -6.17 -6.94 -4.19
CA HIS A 62 -4.82 -6.68 -4.69
C HIS A 62 -4.80 -6.62 -6.23
N HIS A 63 -5.41 -7.62 -6.87
CA HIS A 63 -5.55 -7.65 -8.33
C HIS A 63 -6.38 -6.48 -8.86
N TYR A 64 -7.50 -6.17 -8.20
CA TYR A 64 -8.36 -5.06 -8.57
C TYR A 64 -7.63 -3.72 -8.50
N LEU A 65 -6.92 -3.42 -7.41
CA LEU A 65 -6.17 -2.18 -7.23
C LEU A 65 -5.03 -2.04 -8.24
N ASN A 66 -4.28 -3.12 -8.48
CA ASN A 66 -3.22 -3.13 -9.48
C ASN A 66 -3.74 -2.79 -10.88
N ARG A 67 -4.84 -3.43 -11.29
CA ARG A 67 -5.41 -3.27 -12.65
C ARG A 67 -6.13 -1.94 -12.82
N ASN A 68 -6.95 -1.54 -11.85
CA ASN A 68 -7.91 -0.45 -12.02
C ASN A 68 -7.45 0.88 -11.42
N ALA A 69 -6.53 0.88 -10.45
CA ALA A 69 -6.06 2.11 -9.81
C ALA A 69 -4.59 2.43 -10.15
N LEU A 70 -3.70 1.45 -10.10
CA LEU A 70 -2.26 1.70 -10.27
C LEU A 70 -1.84 1.75 -11.74
N ALA A 71 -2.17 0.73 -12.53
CA ALA A 71 -1.76 0.66 -13.94
C ALA A 71 -2.22 1.87 -14.78
N PRO A 72 -3.44 2.42 -14.63
CA PRO A 72 -3.88 3.58 -15.42
C PRO A 72 -3.13 4.88 -15.11
N VAL A 73 -2.60 5.03 -13.89
CA VAL A 73 -1.94 6.26 -13.44
C VAL A 73 -0.42 6.16 -13.51
N LEU A 74 0.13 5.04 -13.06
CA LEU A 74 1.58 4.84 -12.94
C LEU A 74 2.18 4.20 -14.19
N GLY A 75 1.38 3.50 -14.99
CA GLY A 75 1.79 2.81 -16.21
C GLY A 75 1.88 1.29 -16.06
N PRO A 76 2.15 0.57 -17.16
CA PRO A 76 2.24 -0.89 -17.15
C PRO A 76 3.38 -1.39 -16.26
N GLY A 77 3.17 -2.54 -15.61
CA GLY A 77 4.15 -3.16 -14.70
C GLY A 77 4.22 -2.52 -13.32
N GLN A 78 3.40 -1.51 -13.03
CA GLN A 78 3.27 -0.93 -11.69
C GLN A 78 2.23 -1.70 -10.88
N SER A 79 2.56 -1.98 -9.63
CA SER A 79 1.74 -2.75 -8.70
C SER A 79 1.95 -2.26 -7.26
N ILE A 80 1.14 -2.78 -6.34
CA ILE A 80 1.30 -2.56 -4.90
C ILE A 80 2.71 -2.99 -4.46
N THR A 81 3.22 -4.13 -4.94
CA THR A 81 4.59 -4.58 -4.70
C THR A 81 5.62 -3.54 -5.15
N GLU A 82 5.43 -2.92 -6.32
CA GLU A 82 6.33 -1.86 -6.80
C GLU A 82 6.16 -0.55 -6.03
N CYS A 83 4.99 -0.29 -5.42
CA CYS A 83 4.84 0.79 -4.46
C CYS A 83 5.72 0.55 -3.23
N PHE A 84 5.74 -0.67 -2.67
CA PHE A 84 6.64 -1.00 -1.56
C PHE A 84 8.11 -1.00 -1.97
N ARG A 85 8.46 -1.42 -3.19
CA ARG A 85 9.83 -1.28 -3.71
C ARG A 85 10.25 0.20 -3.80
N PHE A 86 9.33 1.07 -4.23
CA PHE A 86 9.56 2.51 -4.22
C PHE A 86 9.75 3.05 -2.81
N ILE A 87 8.89 2.67 -1.86
CA ILE A 87 9.02 3.07 -0.44
C ILE A 87 10.38 2.64 0.13
N ASN A 88 10.85 1.44 -0.20
CA ASN A 88 12.16 0.91 0.21
C ASN A 88 13.35 1.50 -0.57
N SER A 89 13.20 2.69 -1.17
CA SER A 89 14.24 3.39 -1.92
C SER A 89 14.49 4.77 -1.36
N LYS A 90 15.63 5.38 -1.69
CA LYS A 90 15.95 6.76 -1.32
C LYS A 90 14.89 7.77 -1.80
N ALA A 91 14.31 7.55 -2.98
CA ALA A 91 13.24 8.40 -3.50
C ALA A 91 11.94 8.22 -2.70
N GLY A 92 11.64 7.00 -2.26
CA GLY A 92 10.52 6.70 -1.37
C GLY A 92 10.67 7.36 0.00
N GLU A 93 11.86 7.30 0.59
CA GLU A 93 12.18 7.99 1.85
C GLU A 93 11.91 9.50 1.75
N GLN A 94 12.42 10.14 0.69
CA GLN A 94 12.17 11.56 0.42
C GLN A 94 10.68 11.86 0.16
N ALA A 95 9.95 10.95 -0.48
CA ALA A 95 8.51 11.09 -0.66
C ALA A 95 7.77 11.02 0.68
N MET A 96 8.14 10.09 1.56
CA MET A 96 7.58 10.00 2.91
C MET A 96 7.86 11.25 3.74
N ASP A 97 9.04 11.86 3.59
CA ASP A 97 9.40 13.16 4.19
C ASP A 97 8.50 14.29 3.71
N ARG A 98 8.32 14.41 2.38
CA ARG A 98 7.42 15.42 1.79
C ARG A 98 5.98 15.25 2.23
N CYS A 99 5.54 14.01 2.43
CA CYS A 99 4.21 13.67 2.94
C CYS A 99 4.08 13.85 4.46
N GLN A 100 5.16 14.22 5.15
CA GLN A 100 5.21 14.42 6.61
C GLN A 100 4.72 13.19 7.40
N LEU A 101 5.06 11.98 6.95
CA LEU A 101 4.69 10.76 7.67
C LEU A 101 5.36 10.76 9.05
N GLY A 102 4.55 10.56 10.09
CA GLY A 102 5.04 10.30 11.44
C GLY A 102 5.78 8.97 11.53
N GLN A 103 6.64 8.83 12.55
CA GLN A 103 7.53 7.67 12.71
C GLN A 103 6.77 6.34 12.69
N THR A 104 5.67 6.22 13.45
CA THR A 104 4.85 5.00 13.49
C THR A 104 4.36 4.55 12.11
N HIS A 105 4.00 5.48 11.23
CA HIS A 105 3.54 5.15 9.88
C HIS A 105 4.72 4.71 8.99
N ARG A 106 5.90 5.31 9.16
CA ARG A 106 7.11 4.88 8.45
C ARG A 106 7.52 3.47 8.85
N ASP A 107 7.47 3.18 10.15
CA ASP A 107 7.78 1.88 10.70
C ASP A 107 6.82 0.82 10.14
N LEU A 108 5.52 1.14 10.09
CA LEU A 108 4.50 0.27 9.46
C LEU A 108 4.84 -0.03 7.98
N LEU A 109 5.11 1.00 7.18
CA LEU A 109 5.41 0.79 5.75
C LEU A 109 6.71 0.01 5.56
N THR A 110 7.71 0.25 6.41
CA THR A 110 9.00 -0.44 6.38
C THR A 110 8.87 -1.91 6.79
N TYR A 111 8.03 -2.19 7.79
CA TYR A 111 7.67 -3.55 8.18
C TYR A 111 7.06 -4.31 6.99
N PHE A 112 6.10 -3.72 6.29
CA PHE A 112 5.53 -4.32 5.08
C PHE A 112 6.55 -4.45 3.94
N CYS A 113 7.49 -3.52 3.77
CA CYS A 113 8.60 -3.67 2.83
C CYS A 113 9.39 -4.95 3.12
N SER A 114 9.73 -5.21 4.39
CA SER A 114 10.47 -6.42 4.77
C SER A 114 9.67 -7.69 4.44
N MET A 115 8.38 -7.73 4.77
CA MET A 115 7.51 -8.89 4.49
C MET A 115 7.34 -9.16 3.00
N ILE A 116 7.13 -8.12 2.20
CA ILE A 116 6.77 -8.25 0.78
C ILE A 116 8.02 -8.45 -0.09
N LEU A 117 9.13 -7.77 0.23
CA LEU A 117 10.32 -7.74 -0.62
C LEU A 117 11.40 -8.75 -0.19
N ASP A 118 11.44 -9.12 1.08
CA ASP A 118 12.35 -10.15 1.62
C ASP A 118 11.64 -11.08 2.63
N PRO A 119 10.69 -11.94 2.17
CA PRO A 119 9.92 -12.80 3.06
C PRO A 119 10.78 -13.77 3.88
N GLU A 120 11.93 -14.19 3.35
CA GLU A 120 12.85 -15.10 4.05
C GLU A 120 13.63 -14.38 5.15
N GLY A 121 14.18 -13.21 4.87
CA GLY A 121 14.83 -12.36 5.87
C GLY A 121 13.85 -11.93 6.95
N HIS A 122 12.63 -11.55 6.55
CA HIS A 122 11.55 -11.22 7.49
C HIS A 122 11.23 -12.38 8.42
N ARG A 123 11.09 -13.61 7.89
CA ARG A 123 10.81 -14.80 8.70
C ARG A 123 11.91 -15.07 9.72
N LYS A 124 13.19 -14.99 9.30
CA LYS A 124 14.33 -15.17 10.22
C LYS A 124 14.35 -14.10 11.31
N TRP A 125 14.07 -12.86 10.97
CA TRP A 125 13.95 -11.77 11.95
C TRP A 125 12.81 -12.03 12.93
N ALA A 126 11.63 -12.40 12.44
CA ALA A 126 10.46 -12.71 13.26
C ALA A 126 10.72 -13.90 14.19
N ASP A 127 11.36 -14.96 13.70
CA ASP A 127 11.75 -16.13 14.52
C ASP A 127 12.73 -15.76 15.64
N GLN A 128 13.64 -14.81 15.40
CA GLN A 128 14.61 -14.32 16.37
C GLN A 128 14.01 -13.39 17.44
N HIS A 129 12.92 -12.69 17.11
CA HIS A 129 12.26 -11.73 18.01
C HIS A 129 10.89 -12.24 18.47
N ARG A 130 10.63 -13.54 18.31
CA ARG A 130 9.35 -14.18 18.62
C ARG A 130 8.97 -14.03 20.11
N GLU A 131 9.95 -14.01 21.01
CA GLU A 131 9.75 -13.83 22.45
C GLU A 131 9.39 -12.38 22.84
N ASP A 132 9.67 -11.39 21.98
CA ASP A 132 9.37 -9.97 22.19
C ASP A 132 8.02 -9.54 21.55
N LEU A 133 7.38 -10.44 20.78
CA LEU A 133 6.16 -10.17 20.00
C LEU A 133 4.90 -10.82 20.58
N ASP A 134 5.01 -11.57 21.68
CA ASP A 134 3.88 -12.07 22.45
C ASP A 134 3.25 -10.91 23.26
N PHE A 135 2.26 -10.23 22.67
CA PHE A 135 1.35 -9.30 23.34
C PHE A 135 0.16 -10.03 23.97
#